data_AF-A0A6J5ZL27-F1
#
_entry.id   AF-A0A6J5ZL27-F1
#
_cell.length_a   1.000
_cell.length_b   1.000
_cell.length_c   1.000
_cell.angle_alpha   90.00
_cell.angle_beta   90.00
_cell.angle_gamma   90.00
#
_symmetry.space_group_name_H-M   'P 1'
#
loop_
_entity.id
_entity.type
_entity.pdbx_description
1 polymer ?
#
loop_
_entity_poly.entity_id
_entity_poly.type
_entity_poly.pdbx_seq_one_letter_code
_entity_poly.pdbx_strand_id
1 'polypeptide(L)'
;MPRKYLLPIVAAGAFLVLLLGGAFAYDSATSQTIAHGVTVGNVDVGGLSADEARVKLHRDLLGSLETPVTVTRGKRSWQLGPQQSKIGADINGSVNAALAKSNGGNFLVRAYRKLTGTEIDASVDPAVTFSSPAVAKFVRRVTKAVDRPATDASLAFTVSAVEPVPSKRGVAVKQGRLRNEVATALGTPGARHDVAVAVRVLKPKVTTKQLAKKYPTVITVDRSNFRLTLFRDLKVVKSYPIAVGRAGLETPAGLYSIQDMQVNPSWHVPNSAWAGELAGKIIPPGPDDPIKARWMGIAGGAGIHGTAEPGSLGSAASHGCVRMSIPDVIDLFDRVRVGTPVFIA
;
A
#
# COMPACT_ATOMS: atom_id res chain seq x y z
N MET A 1 56.89 16.36 70.59
CA MET A 1 55.60 15.85 71.12
C MET A 1 55.87 14.88 72.27
N PRO A 2 55.07 14.88 73.36
CA PRO A 2 55.32 14.00 74.49
C PRO A 2 55.08 12.53 74.10
N ARG A 3 56.06 11.66 74.40
CA ARG A 3 56.04 10.19 74.14
C ARG A 3 54.79 9.47 74.66
N LYS A 4 54.04 10.06 75.60
CA LYS A 4 52.80 9.52 76.19
C LYS A 4 51.62 9.46 75.22
N TYR A 5 51.64 10.23 74.13
CA TYR A 5 50.58 10.21 73.10
C TYR A 5 50.98 9.38 71.87
N LEU A 6 52.24 8.96 71.74
CA LEU A 6 52.72 8.20 70.59
C LEU A 6 52.06 6.81 70.51
N LEU A 7 51.96 6.10 71.64
CA LEU A 7 51.35 4.77 71.70
C LEU A 7 49.88 4.76 71.28
N PRO A 8 48.99 5.61 71.83
CA PRO A 8 47.58 5.64 71.40
C PRO A 8 47.40 6.13 69.97
N ILE A 9 48.26 7.02 69.45
CA ILE A 9 48.21 7.46 68.04
C ILE A 9 48.63 6.33 67.10
N VAL A 10 49.68 5.57 67.44
CA VAL A 10 50.12 4.40 66.67
C VAL A 10 49.07 3.29 66.72
N ALA A 11 48.44 3.05 67.88
CA ALA A 11 47.35 2.08 68.03
C ALA A 11 46.10 2.48 67.23
N ALA A 12 45.72 3.76 67.26
CA ALA A 12 44.60 4.28 66.47
C ALA A 12 44.90 4.22 64.96
N GLY A 13 46.14 4.52 64.55
CA GLY A 13 46.59 4.37 63.17
C GLY A 13 46.57 2.91 62.69
N ALA A 14 47.04 1.97 63.52
CA ALA A 14 46.99 0.53 63.22
C ALA A 14 45.55 0.01 63.12
N PHE A 15 44.66 0.47 64.01
CA PHE A 15 43.24 0.15 63.96
C PHE A 15 42.56 0.71 62.70
N LEU A 16 42.89 1.95 62.32
CA LEU A 16 42.39 2.55 61.09
C LEU A 16 42.88 1.79 59.85
N VAL A 17 44.14 1.38 59.81
CA VAL A 17 44.68 0.56 58.71
C VAL A 17 44.00 -0.81 58.64
N LEU A 18 43.73 -1.46 59.78
CA LEU A 18 42.98 -2.71 59.84
C LEU A 18 41.52 -2.53 59.38
N LEU A 19 40.87 -1.43 59.76
CA LEU A 19 39.51 -1.10 59.30
C LEU A 19 39.46 -0.82 57.79
N LEU A 20 40.40 -0.01 57.28
CA LEU A 20 40.50 0.29 55.86
C LEU A 20 40.86 -0.96 55.05
N GLY A 21 41.76 -1.80 55.55
CA GLY A 21 42.14 -3.08 54.97
C GLY A 21 40.99 -4.09 54.99
N GLY A 22 40.23 -4.16 56.09
CA GLY A 22 39.04 -4.99 56.21
C GLY A 22 37.91 -4.53 55.30
N ALA A 23 37.67 -3.22 55.20
CA ALA A 23 36.70 -2.64 54.27
C ALA A 23 37.09 -2.89 52.80
N PHE A 24 38.38 -2.77 52.47
CA PHE A 24 38.90 -3.11 51.15
C PHE A 24 38.75 -4.61 50.84
N ALA A 25 39.13 -5.49 51.76
CA ALA A 25 38.99 -6.94 51.59
C ALA A 25 37.52 -7.36 51.43
N TYR A 26 36.62 -6.76 52.22
CA TYR A 26 35.19 -7.01 52.13
C TYR A 26 34.58 -6.51 50.81
N ASP A 27 34.91 -5.29 50.38
CA ASP A 27 34.48 -4.76 49.08
C ASP A 27 35.01 -5.61 47.91
N SER A 28 36.27 -6.04 47.98
CA SER A 28 36.89 -6.92 46.99
C SER A 28 36.20 -8.29 46.93
N ALA A 29 35.93 -8.92 48.08
CA ALA A 29 35.27 -10.22 48.17
C ALA A 29 33.81 -10.19 47.69
N THR A 30 33.14 -9.04 47.81
CA THR A 30 31.74 -8.84 47.41
C THR A 30 31.59 -8.10 46.09
N SER A 31 32.67 -7.89 45.34
CA SER A 31 32.65 -7.10 44.09
C SER A 31 31.77 -7.70 42.98
N GLN A 32 31.42 -8.99 43.11
CA GLN A 32 30.56 -9.73 42.17
C GLN A 32 29.08 -9.81 42.58
N THR A 33 28.68 -9.18 43.69
CA THR A 33 27.27 -9.07 44.09
C THR A 33 26.70 -7.72 43.69
N ILE A 34 25.52 -7.74 43.09
CA ILE A 34 24.77 -6.54 42.71
C ILE A 34 24.21 -5.89 43.99
N ALA A 35 24.27 -4.57 44.09
CA ALA A 35 23.73 -3.84 45.25
C ALA A 35 22.20 -3.99 45.34
N HIS A 36 21.64 -3.99 46.55
CA HIS A 36 20.19 -3.99 46.75
C HIS A 36 19.53 -2.76 46.10
N GLY A 37 18.31 -2.92 45.60
CA GLY A 37 17.55 -1.87 44.89
C GLY A 37 17.81 -1.79 43.38
N VAL A 38 18.79 -2.54 42.85
CA VAL A 38 19.08 -2.54 41.41
C VAL A 38 18.13 -3.44 40.64
N THR A 39 17.49 -2.89 39.61
CA THR A 39 16.56 -3.60 38.72
C THR A 39 17.09 -3.64 37.29
N VAL A 40 16.73 -4.69 36.54
CA VAL A 40 16.91 -4.77 35.09
C VAL A 40 15.53 -4.90 34.44
N GLY A 41 15.08 -3.85 33.76
CA GLY A 41 13.68 -3.72 33.34
C GLY A 41 12.75 -3.81 34.55
N ASN A 42 11.88 -4.82 34.58
CA ASN A 42 10.97 -5.08 35.70
C ASN A 42 11.45 -6.19 36.66
N VAL A 43 12.69 -6.67 36.50
CA VAL A 43 13.22 -7.78 37.29
C VAL A 43 14.20 -7.23 38.34
N ASP A 44 13.89 -7.44 39.62
CA ASP A 44 14.80 -7.13 40.72
C ASP A 44 15.98 -8.12 40.76
N VAL A 45 17.19 -7.60 40.64
CA VAL A 45 18.45 -8.36 40.67
C VAL A 45 19.35 -7.94 41.83
N GLY A 46 18.87 -7.06 42.72
CA GLY A 46 19.62 -6.57 43.85
C GLY A 46 19.94 -7.68 44.86
N GLY A 47 21.16 -7.67 45.40
CA GLY A 47 21.63 -8.68 46.35
C GLY A 47 22.07 -10.01 45.73
N LEU A 48 21.88 -10.20 44.42
CA LEU A 48 22.28 -11.42 43.72
C LEU A 48 23.74 -11.37 43.27
N SER A 49 24.39 -12.53 43.20
CA SER A 49 25.63 -12.70 42.44
C SER A 49 25.36 -12.56 40.93
N ALA A 50 26.43 -12.32 40.16
CA ALA A 50 26.34 -12.25 38.70
C ALA A 50 25.68 -13.51 38.08
N ASP A 51 25.98 -14.70 38.59
CA ASP A 51 25.41 -15.95 38.06
C ASP A 51 23.94 -16.14 38.45
N GLU A 52 23.57 -15.83 39.70
CA GLU A 52 22.18 -15.86 40.14
C GLU A 52 21.33 -14.85 39.38
N ALA A 53 21.87 -13.64 39.13
CA ALA A 53 21.21 -12.62 38.33
C ALA A 53 21.02 -13.08 36.88
N ARG A 54 22.01 -13.76 36.26
CA ARG A 54 21.86 -14.34 34.91
C ARG A 54 20.73 -15.36 34.86
N VAL A 55 20.66 -16.28 35.82
CA VAL A 55 19.60 -17.31 35.88
C VAL A 55 18.24 -16.66 36.07
N LYS A 56 18.14 -15.69 36.99
CA LYS A 56 16.89 -14.98 37.26
C LYS A 56 16.40 -14.20 36.05
N LEU A 57 17.27 -13.45 35.38
CA LEU A 57 16.93 -12.71 34.16
C LEU A 57 16.57 -13.65 33.01
N HIS A 58 17.26 -14.76 32.85
CA HIS A 58 16.90 -15.75 31.83
C HIS A 58 15.47 -16.26 32.01
N ARG A 59 15.04 -16.51 33.25
CA ARG A 59 13.68 -16.96 33.56
C ARG A 59 12.64 -15.84 33.45
N ASP A 60 12.88 -14.73 34.13
CA ASP A 60 11.84 -13.72 34.40
C ASP A 60 11.78 -12.65 33.29
N LEU A 61 12.93 -12.30 32.69
CA LEU A 61 12.97 -11.32 31.60
C LEU A 61 12.55 -11.95 30.27
N LEU A 62 13.09 -13.13 29.92
CA LEU A 62 12.73 -13.77 28.65
C LEU A 62 11.26 -14.18 28.60
N GLY A 63 10.68 -14.68 29.69
CA GLY A 63 9.26 -15.03 29.75
C GLY A 63 8.33 -13.84 29.43
N SER A 64 8.71 -12.62 29.83
CA SER A 64 7.95 -11.41 29.48
C SER A 64 8.08 -11.03 28.00
N LEU A 65 9.24 -11.30 27.38
CA LEU A 65 9.54 -11.03 25.97
C LEU A 65 8.88 -12.05 25.01
N GLU A 66 8.34 -13.15 25.52
CA GLU A 66 7.63 -14.15 24.72
C GLU A 66 6.24 -13.70 24.27
N THR A 67 5.74 -12.57 24.77
CA THR A 67 4.42 -12.05 24.43
C THR A 67 4.34 -11.67 22.93
N PRO A 68 3.46 -12.30 22.14
CA PRO A 68 3.36 -12.00 20.71
C PRO A 68 2.78 -10.61 20.47
N VAL A 69 3.34 -9.88 19.50
CA VAL A 69 2.74 -8.61 19.05
C VAL A 69 1.53 -8.91 18.18
N THR A 70 0.37 -8.45 18.61
CA THR A 70 -0.93 -8.62 17.94
C THR A 70 -1.28 -7.34 17.18
N VAL A 71 -1.38 -7.47 15.86
CA VAL A 71 -1.73 -6.37 14.96
C VAL A 71 -3.16 -6.55 14.48
N THR A 72 -4.00 -5.52 14.66
CA THR A 72 -5.45 -5.62 14.41
C THR A 72 -5.97 -4.59 13.41
N ARG A 73 -6.98 -4.99 12.64
CA ARG A 73 -7.78 -4.08 11.80
C ARG A 73 -9.17 -4.64 11.52
N GLY A 74 -10.18 -3.98 12.08
CA GLY A 74 -11.56 -4.48 11.99
C GLY A 74 -11.65 -5.87 12.63
N LYS A 75 -12.16 -6.86 11.89
CA LYS A 75 -12.26 -8.25 12.35
C LYS A 75 -10.99 -9.08 12.12
N ARG A 76 -9.96 -8.53 11.47
CA ARG A 76 -8.72 -9.26 11.13
C ARG A 76 -7.64 -8.99 12.17
N SER A 77 -6.88 -10.03 12.49
CA SER A 77 -5.76 -9.99 13.42
C SER A 77 -4.58 -10.80 12.86
N TRP A 78 -3.37 -10.31 13.12
CA TRP A 78 -2.12 -10.98 12.75
C TRP A 78 -1.18 -10.93 13.94
N GLN A 79 -0.48 -12.03 14.21
CA GLN A 79 0.47 -12.09 15.31
C GLN A 79 1.89 -12.27 14.79
N LEU A 80 2.82 -11.57 15.44
CA LEU A 80 4.26 -11.77 15.33
C LEU A 80 4.76 -12.34 16.65
N GLY A 81 4.94 -13.66 16.67
CA GLY A 81 5.41 -14.37 17.87
C GLY A 81 6.93 -14.33 18.05
N PRO A 82 7.43 -14.71 19.23
CA PRO A 82 8.86 -14.61 19.61
C PRO A 82 9.80 -15.39 18.69
N GLN A 83 9.40 -16.60 18.26
CA GLN A 83 10.17 -17.42 17.32
C GLN A 83 10.33 -16.75 15.94
N GLN A 84 9.30 -16.03 15.50
CA GLN A 84 9.31 -15.33 14.22
C GLN A 84 10.11 -14.03 14.30
N SER A 85 9.92 -13.25 15.37
CA SER A 85 10.68 -12.01 15.59
C SER A 85 12.14 -12.26 15.96
N LYS A 86 12.48 -13.47 16.39
CA LYS A 86 13.80 -13.81 16.97
C LYS A 86 14.15 -12.83 18.10
N ILE A 87 13.18 -12.57 18.96
CA ILE A 87 13.36 -11.67 20.10
C ILE A 87 14.30 -12.33 21.11
N GLY A 88 15.19 -11.53 21.68
CA GLY A 88 16.10 -11.96 22.73
C GLY A 88 16.59 -10.76 23.54
N ALA A 89 17.26 -11.02 24.65
CA ALA A 89 17.85 -9.98 25.49
C ALA A 89 19.34 -10.28 25.71
N ASP A 90 20.17 -9.23 25.70
CA ASP A 90 21.56 -9.36 26.13
C ASP A 90 21.65 -9.41 27.66
N ILE A 91 21.51 -10.63 28.20
CA ILE A 91 21.54 -10.89 29.64
C ILE A 91 22.92 -10.53 30.22
N ASN A 92 24.00 -10.87 29.53
CA ASN A 92 25.35 -10.61 30.02
C ASN A 92 25.65 -9.11 30.06
N GLY A 93 25.30 -8.37 29.00
CA GLY A 93 25.40 -6.91 28.98
C GLY A 93 24.59 -6.26 30.10
N SER A 94 23.38 -6.76 30.35
CA SER A 94 22.49 -6.25 31.41
C SER A 94 23.05 -6.48 32.82
N VAL A 95 23.57 -7.69 33.10
CA VAL A 95 24.22 -8.00 34.39
C VAL A 95 25.49 -7.18 34.59
N ASN A 96 26.32 -7.03 33.55
CA ASN A 96 27.53 -6.22 33.62
C ASN A 96 27.21 -4.74 33.87
N ALA A 97 26.16 -4.21 33.25
CA ALA A 97 25.68 -2.84 33.49
C ALA A 97 25.15 -2.66 34.93
N ALA A 98 24.42 -3.65 35.47
CA ALA A 98 23.95 -3.65 36.85
C ALA A 98 25.11 -3.69 37.87
N LEU A 99 26.13 -4.51 37.62
CA LEU A 99 27.36 -4.53 38.43
C LEU A 99 28.13 -3.22 38.34
N ALA A 100 28.25 -2.64 37.14
CA ALA A 100 28.92 -1.35 36.95
C ALA A 100 28.21 -0.22 37.73
N LYS A 101 26.87 -0.21 37.73
CA LYS A 101 26.06 0.71 38.55
C LYS A 101 26.26 0.47 40.05
N SER A 102 26.35 -0.79 40.47
CA SER A 102 26.59 -1.17 41.87
C SER A 102 27.98 -0.77 42.36
N ASN A 103 28.98 -0.83 41.49
CA ASN A 103 30.39 -0.58 41.81
C ASN A 103 30.81 0.90 41.67
N GLY A 104 29.87 1.81 41.45
CA GLY A 104 30.14 3.25 41.40
C GLY A 104 30.55 3.85 42.76
N GLY A 105 31.60 4.69 42.76
CA GLY A 105 32.12 5.38 43.95
C GLY A 105 33.44 4.80 44.48
N ASN A 106 33.90 5.27 45.64
CA ASN A 106 35.11 4.73 46.30
C ASN A 106 34.78 3.47 47.12
N PHE A 107 35.82 2.67 47.43
CA PHE A 107 35.65 1.38 48.11
C PHE A 107 35.04 1.49 49.53
N LEU A 108 35.25 2.61 50.24
CA LEU A 108 34.70 2.83 51.58
C LEU A 108 33.19 3.03 51.56
N VAL A 109 32.71 3.85 50.62
CA VAL A 109 31.27 4.08 50.40
C VAL A 109 30.59 2.78 49.97
N ARG A 110 31.24 1.97 49.12
CA ARG A 110 30.71 0.66 48.71
C ARG A 110 30.66 -0.33 49.88
N ALA A 111 31.73 -0.47 50.65
CA ALA A 111 31.79 -1.35 51.81
C ALA A 111 30.71 -0.99 52.85
N TYR A 112 30.58 0.30 53.19
CA TYR A 112 29.55 0.79 54.11
C TYR A 112 28.13 0.48 53.60
N ARG A 113 27.87 0.71 52.31
CA ARG A 113 26.57 0.44 51.69
C ARG A 113 26.18 -1.04 51.78
N LYS A 114 27.12 -1.93 51.47
CA LYS A 114 26.93 -3.39 51.55
C LYS A 114 26.74 -3.87 53.00
N LEU A 115 27.48 -3.29 53.95
CA LEU A 115 27.33 -3.62 55.39
C LEU A 115 26.00 -3.16 55.98
N THR A 116 25.51 -2.00 55.56
CA THR A 116 24.26 -1.41 56.08
C THR A 116 23.01 -1.87 55.33
N GLY A 117 23.17 -2.53 54.18
CA GLY A 117 22.06 -2.88 53.30
C GLY A 117 21.38 -1.67 52.65
N THR A 118 22.07 -0.51 52.59
CA THR A 118 21.49 0.71 52.00
C THR A 118 21.21 0.49 50.51
N GLU A 119 19.95 0.64 50.10
CA GLU A 119 19.52 0.41 48.72
C GLU A 119 19.97 1.52 47.76
N ILE A 120 20.13 1.16 46.50
CA ILE A 120 20.36 2.09 45.40
C ILE A 120 19.14 2.03 44.49
N ASP A 121 18.46 3.17 44.30
CA ASP A 121 17.46 3.28 43.24
C ASP A 121 18.17 3.40 41.88
N ALA A 122 18.38 2.25 41.24
CA ALA A 122 19.02 2.18 39.93
C ALA A 122 18.31 1.14 39.04
N SER A 123 17.83 1.61 37.90
CA SER A 123 17.26 0.76 36.84
C SER A 123 18.20 0.68 35.64
N VAL A 124 18.34 -0.52 35.10
CA VAL A 124 19.09 -0.82 33.88
C VAL A 124 18.12 -1.31 32.82
N ASP A 125 18.04 -0.61 31.69
CA ASP A 125 17.25 -1.07 30.55
C ASP A 125 17.96 -2.25 29.86
N PRO A 126 17.32 -3.43 29.76
CA PRO A 126 17.93 -4.55 29.06
C PRO A 126 18.01 -4.26 27.56
N ALA A 127 19.15 -4.60 26.95
CA ALA A 127 19.29 -4.50 25.51
C ALA A 127 18.48 -5.63 24.83
N VAL A 128 17.27 -5.30 24.40
CA VAL A 128 16.41 -6.21 23.63
C VAL A 128 16.82 -6.19 22.16
N THR A 129 16.98 -7.38 21.60
CA THR A 129 17.31 -7.59 20.18
C THR A 129 16.16 -8.30 19.48
N PHE A 130 15.93 -7.97 18.21
CA PHE A 130 14.95 -8.64 17.37
C PHE A 130 15.34 -8.54 15.89
N SER A 131 14.75 -9.38 15.05
CA SER A 131 15.01 -9.42 13.62
C SER A 131 14.23 -8.35 12.86
N SER A 132 14.92 -7.27 12.47
CA SER A 132 14.39 -6.25 11.56
C SER A 132 13.83 -6.84 10.23
N PRO A 133 14.48 -7.83 9.59
CA PRO A 133 13.90 -8.52 8.42
C PRO A 133 12.59 -9.26 8.73
N ALA A 134 12.44 -9.86 9.91
CA ALA A 134 11.21 -10.52 10.31
C ALA A 134 10.05 -9.53 10.49
N VAL A 135 10.31 -8.40 11.17
CA VAL A 135 9.35 -7.30 11.29
C VAL A 135 8.94 -6.78 9.91
N ALA A 136 9.91 -6.56 9.01
CA ALA A 136 9.62 -6.13 7.65
C ALA A 136 8.76 -7.15 6.87
N LYS A 137 9.06 -8.45 6.99
CA LYS A 137 8.26 -9.53 6.38
C LYS A 137 6.84 -9.57 6.94
N PHE A 138 6.70 -9.43 8.25
CA PHE A 138 5.41 -9.37 8.93
C PHE A 138 4.58 -8.17 8.44
N VAL A 139 5.16 -6.96 8.43
CA VAL A 139 4.51 -5.74 7.92
C VAL A 139 4.08 -5.91 6.46
N ARG A 140 4.91 -6.53 5.60
CA ARG A 140 4.53 -6.82 4.20
C ARG A 140 3.32 -7.75 4.12
N ARG A 141 3.25 -8.80 4.96
CA ARG A 141 2.11 -9.71 5.02
C ARG A 141 0.82 -9.00 5.43
N VAL A 142 0.88 -8.18 6.48
CA VAL A 142 -0.27 -7.36 6.92
C VAL A 142 -0.69 -6.39 5.82
N THR A 143 0.28 -5.70 5.21
CA THR A 143 0.04 -4.78 4.09
C THR A 143 -0.66 -5.47 2.93
N LYS A 144 -0.18 -6.62 2.47
CA LYS A 144 -0.80 -7.39 1.38
C LYS A 144 -2.25 -7.78 1.69
N ALA A 145 -2.56 -8.05 2.96
CA ALA A 145 -3.92 -8.43 3.37
C ALA A 145 -4.87 -7.23 3.55
N VAL A 146 -4.34 -6.02 3.78
CA VAL A 146 -5.12 -4.82 4.07
C VAL A 146 -5.22 -3.87 2.88
N ASP A 147 -4.15 -3.74 2.09
CA ASP A 147 -4.08 -2.82 0.97
C ASP A 147 -5.11 -3.20 -0.08
N ARG A 148 -5.90 -2.20 -0.47
CA ARG A 148 -6.86 -2.31 -1.56
C ARG A 148 -6.67 -1.10 -2.48
N PRO A 149 -6.36 -1.30 -3.77
CA PRO A 149 -6.24 -0.18 -4.68
C PRO A 149 -7.56 0.59 -4.78
N ALA A 150 -7.46 1.88 -5.12
CA ALA A 150 -8.64 2.62 -5.56
C ALA A 150 -9.00 2.17 -6.97
N THR A 151 -10.30 2.10 -7.26
CA THR A 151 -10.83 1.73 -8.58
C THR A 151 -11.49 2.96 -9.18
N ASP A 152 -11.03 3.36 -10.36
CA ASP A 152 -11.61 4.47 -11.12
C ASP A 152 -13.03 4.13 -11.58
N ALA A 153 -13.86 5.16 -11.74
CA ALA A 153 -15.12 5.01 -12.44
C ALA A 153 -14.86 4.72 -13.92
N SER A 154 -15.66 3.84 -14.50
CA SER A 154 -15.62 3.46 -15.92
C SER A 154 -17.03 3.39 -16.48
N LEU A 155 -17.14 3.22 -17.80
CA LEU A 155 -18.41 2.97 -18.47
C LEU A 155 -18.55 1.46 -18.72
N ALA A 156 -19.70 0.91 -18.38
CA ALA A 156 -20.17 -0.37 -18.87
C ALA A 156 -21.04 -0.11 -20.10
N PHE A 157 -20.73 -0.81 -21.18
CA PHE A 157 -21.47 -0.71 -22.43
C PHE A 157 -22.36 -1.94 -22.57
N THR A 158 -23.62 -1.70 -22.85
CA THR A 158 -24.55 -2.70 -23.35
C THR A 158 -25.08 -2.23 -24.69
N VAL A 159 -25.80 -3.09 -25.39
CA VAL A 159 -26.40 -2.77 -26.69
C VAL A 159 -27.35 -1.56 -26.57
N SER A 160 -28.10 -1.46 -25.47
CA SER A 160 -29.16 -0.46 -25.26
C SER A 160 -28.79 0.66 -24.27
N ALA A 161 -27.71 0.52 -23.49
CA ALA A 161 -27.36 1.47 -22.43
C ALA A 161 -25.85 1.65 -22.23
N VAL A 162 -25.49 2.85 -21.81
CA VAL A 162 -24.14 3.24 -21.37
C VAL A 162 -24.22 3.59 -19.89
N GLU A 163 -23.79 2.68 -19.02
CA GLU A 163 -23.99 2.81 -17.58
C GLU A 163 -22.70 3.15 -16.82
N PRO A 164 -22.74 4.08 -15.86
CA PRO A 164 -21.60 4.34 -14.97
C PRO A 164 -21.30 3.14 -14.06
N VAL A 165 -20.08 2.63 -14.12
CA VAL A 165 -19.52 1.76 -13.08
C VAL A 165 -18.94 2.65 -11.97
N PRO A 166 -19.45 2.58 -10.72
CA PRO A 166 -19.04 3.51 -9.68
C PRO A 166 -17.58 3.35 -9.25
N SER A 167 -16.88 4.49 -9.07
CA SER A 167 -15.53 4.50 -8.49
C SER A 167 -15.54 4.03 -7.04
N LYS A 168 -14.51 3.29 -6.63
CA LYS A 168 -14.35 2.81 -5.24
C LYS A 168 -13.06 3.36 -4.64
N ARG A 169 -13.15 3.99 -3.46
CA ARG A 169 -11.96 4.41 -2.69
C ARG A 169 -11.14 3.18 -2.31
N GLY A 170 -9.82 3.30 -2.31
CA GLY A 170 -8.90 2.28 -1.81
C GLY A 170 -8.41 2.58 -0.40
N VAL A 171 -7.57 1.71 0.13
CA VAL A 171 -6.85 1.89 1.39
C VAL A 171 -5.41 1.41 1.24
N ALA A 172 -4.48 2.10 1.87
CA ALA A 172 -3.08 1.67 1.94
C ALA A 172 -2.57 1.78 3.37
N VAL A 173 -1.89 0.75 3.86
CA VAL A 173 -1.24 0.73 5.18
C VAL A 173 -0.15 1.78 5.24
N LYS A 174 -0.08 2.50 6.35
CA LYS A 174 1.05 3.39 6.68
C LYS A 174 2.22 2.52 7.15
N GLN A 175 2.90 1.86 6.21
CA GLN A 175 3.90 0.82 6.50
C GLN A 175 5.00 1.28 7.46
N GLY A 176 5.51 2.51 7.31
CA GLY A 176 6.55 3.06 8.20
C GLY A 176 6.05 3.17 9.64
N ARG A 177 4.84 3.70 9.83
CA ARG A 177 4.20 3.79 11.14
C ARG A 177 3.99 2.41 11.76
N LEU A 178 3.42 1.47 11.00
CA LEU A 178 3.19 0.10 11.49
C LEU A 178 4.49 -0.61 11.86
N ARG A 179 5.56 -0.43 11.07
CA ARG A 179 6.88 -0.99 11.38
C ARG A 179 7.42 -0.44 12.69
N ASN A 180 7.33 0.88 12.89
CA ASN A 180 7.81 1.52 14.11
C ASN A 180 7.01 1.07 15.33
N GLU A 181 5.68 1.02 15.26
CA GLU A 181 4.83 0.57 16.35
C GLU A 181 5.11 -0.91 16.72
N VAL A 182 5.31 -1.79 15.74
CA VAL A 182 5.70 -3.19 16.00
C VAL A 182 7.11 -3.28 16.59
N ALA A 183 8.06 -2.48 16.12
CA ALA A 183 9.41 -2.45 16.66
C ALA A 183 9.44 -1.96 18.11
N THR A 184 8.67 -0.91 18.43
CA THR A 184 8.49 -0.43 19.81
C THR A 184 7.85 -1.49 20.69
N ALA A 185 6.81 -2.18 20.20
CA ALA A 185 6.16 -3.26 20.95
C ALA A 185 7.10 -4.45 21.25
N LEU A 186 8.10 -4.71 20.40
CA LEU A 186 9.10 -5.76 20.64
C LEU A 186 10.28 -5.28 21.49
N GLY A 187 10.76 -4.05 21.24
CA GLY A 187 12.02 -3.56 21.80
C GLY A 187 11.91 -2.80 23.11
N THR A 188 10.69 -2.49 23.56
CA THR A 188 10.46 -1.72 24.79
C THR A 188 9.78 -2.61 25.83
N PRO A 189 10.47 -2.99 26.91
CA PRO A 189 9.87 -3.76 28.00
C PRO A 189 8.61 -3.07 28.54
N GLY A 190 7.52 -3.84 28.72
CA GLY A 190 6.24 -3.32 29.21
C GLY A 190 5.43 -2.52 28.19
N ALA A 191 5.88 -2.39 26.93
CA ALA A 191 5.09 -1.77 25.89
C ALA A 191 3.83 -2.57 25.57
N ARG A 192 2.84 -1.88 25.00
CA ARG A 192 1.62 -2.52 24.52
C ARG A 192 1.91 -3.41 23.32
N HIS A 193 1.45 -4.65 23.39
CA HIS A 193 1.59 -5.63 22.30
C HIS A 193 0.38 -5.59 21.34
N ASP A 194 -0.62 -4.73 21.56
CA ASP A 194 -1.74 -4.49 20.66
C ASP A 194 -1.49 -3.29 19.76
N VAL A 195 -1.30 -3.53 18.46
CA VAL A 195 -1.00 -2.47 17.47
C VAL A 195 -2.12 -2.39 16.44
N ALA A 196 -2.80 -1.25 16.38
CA ALA A 196 -3.83 -1.01 15.38
C ALA A 196 -3.24 -0.58 14.02
N VAL A 197 -3.63 -1.25 12.93
CA VAL A 197 -3.12 -0.91 11.59
C VAL A 197 -3.68 0.43 11.10
N ALA A 198 -2.84 1.47 11.13
CA ALA A 198 -3.16 2.75 10.51
C ALA A 198 -3.11 2.67 8.97
N VAL A 199 -4.12 3.25 8.30
CA VAL A 199 -4.13 3.40 6.83
C VAL A 199 -4.27 4.85 6.41
N ARG A 200 -3.98 5.10 5.14
CA ARG A 200 -4.47 6.25 4.38
C ARG A 200 -5.53 5.79 3.37
N VAL A 201 -6.51 6.65 3.13
CA VAL A 201 -7.52 6.43 2.08
C VAL A 201 -6.91 6.79 0.74
N LEU A 202 -7.05 5.90 -0.25
CA LEU A 202 -6.66 6.17 -1.63
C LEU A 202 -7.88 6.67 -2.41
N LYS A 203 -7.73 7.82 -3.07
CA LYS A 203 -8.78 8.38 -3.93
C LYS A 203 -8.64 7.81 -5.35
N PRO A 204 -9.75 7.48 -6.03
CA PRO A 204 -9.71 7.15 -7.46
C PRO A 204 -9.29 8.39 -8.26
N LYS A 205 -8.63 8.17 -9.40
CA LYS A 205 -8.24 9.22 -10.35
C LYS A 205 -9.46 9.80 -11.06
N VAL A 206 -10.43 8.94 -11.40
CA VAL A 206 -11.72 9.34 -11.98
C VAL A 206 -12.83 8.94 -11.03
N THR A 207 -13.58 9.93 -10.54
CA THR A 207 -14.76 9.70 -9.73
C THR A 207 -16.00 9.50 -10.62
N THR A 208 -17.03 8.83 -10.09
CA THR A 208 -18.31 8.65 -10.81
C THR A 208 -18.90 9.99 -11.27
N LYS A 209 -18.76 11.05 -10.47
CA LYS A 209 -19.25 12.41 -10.82
C LYS A 209 -18.50 13.04 -12.00
N GLN A 210 -17.27 12.62 -12.27
CA GLN A 210 -16.45 13.14 -13.36
C GLN A 210 -16.66 12.35 -14.67
N LEU A 211 -17.43 11.27 -14.65
CA LEU A 211 -17.52 10.36 -15.79
C LEU A 211 -18.21 11.00 -17.00
N ALA A 212 -19.34 11.69 -16.79
CA ALA A 212 -20.00 12.46 -17.86
C ALA A 212 -19.09 13.55 -18.44
N LYS A 213 -18.31 14.25 -17.59
CA LYS A 213 -17.34 15.24 -18.06
C LYS A 213 -16.19 14.60 -18.86
N LYS A 214 -15.76 13.40 -18.48
CA LYS A 214 -14.70 12.65 -19.18
C LYS A 214 -15.17 12.09 -20.51
N TYR A 215 -16.42 11.64 -20.58
CA TYR A 215 -17.07 11.07 -21.76
C TYR A 215 -18.36 11.83 -22.07
N PRO A 216 -18.26 13.09 -22.52
CA PRO A 216 -19.45 13.93 -22.72
C PRO A 216 -20.30 13.46 -23.89
N THR A 217 -19.69 12.77 -24.86
CA THR A 217 -20.38 12.13 -25.97
C THR A 217 -19.91 10.68 -26.09
N VAL A 218 -20.84 9.76 -26.35
CA VAL A 218 -20.60 8.33 -26.57
C VAL A 218 -21.57 7.83 -27.64
N ILE A 219 -21.14 6.86 -28.45
CA ILE A 219 -21.97 6.22 -29.47
C ILE A 219 -22.06 4.72 -29.17
N THR A 220 -23.25 4.14 -29.31
CA THR A 220 -23.43 2.69 -29.42
C THR A 220 -24.00 2.33 -30.79
N VAL A 221 -23.61 1.17 -31.32
CA VAL A 221 -24.08 0.59 -32.57
C VAL A 221 -24.60 -0.80 -32.25
N ASP A 222 -25.90 -0.99 -32.46
CA ASP A 222 -26.59 -2.26 -32.37
C ASP A 222 -26.76 -2.82 -33.77
N ARG A 223 -25.92 -3.81 -34.13
CA ARG A 223 -25.97 -4.45 -35.46
C ARG A 223 -27.22 -5.29 -35.65
N SER A 224 -27.81 -5.80 -34.57
CA SER A 224 -28.98 -6.69 -34.64
C SER A 224 -30.27 -5.92 -34.92
N ASN A 225 -30.40 -4.72 -34.35
CA ASN A 225 -31.58 -3.87 -34.54
C ASN A 225 -31.35 -2.72 -35.54
N PHE A 226 -30.15 -2.62 -36.14
CA PHE A 226 -29.79 -1.59 -37.10
C PHE A 226 -29.98 -0.17 -36.54
N ARG A 227 -29.50 0.05 -35.31
CA ARG A 227 -29.58 1.34 -34.62
C ARG A 227 -28.21 1.83 -34.17
N LEU A 228 -27.95 3.12 -34.41
CA LEU A 228 -26.87 3.86 -33.77
C LEU A 228 -27.50 4.80 -32.74
N THR A 229 -27.02 4.79 -31.50
CA THR A 229 -27.54 5.66 -30.44
C THR A 229 -26.45 6.60 -29.94
N LEU A 230 -26.76 7.90 -29.95
CA LEU A 230 -25.93 8.97 -29.45
C LEU A 230 -26.30 9.28 -28.00
N PHE A 231 -25.30 9.24 -27.13
CA PHE A 231 -25.40 9.61 -25.73
C PHE A 231 -24.67 10.94 -25.49
N ARG A 232 -25.29 11.82 -24.70
CA ARG A 232 -24.65 13.01 -24.14
C ARG A 232 -24.84 13.01 -22.64
N ASP A 233 -23.76 13.26 -21.91
CA ASP A 233 -23.75 13.18 -20.44
C ASP A 233 -24.35 11.85 -19.93
N LEU A 234 -24.06 10.77 -20.67
CA LEU A 234 -24.53 9.40 -20.42
C LEU A 234 -26.05 9.21 -20.53
N LYS A 235 -26.76 10.13 -21.17
CA LYS A 235 -28.20 10.03 -21.49
C LYS A 235 -28.39 9.94 -22.99
N VAL A 236 -29.39 9.16 -23.42
CA VAL A 236 -29.77 9.07 -24.83
C VAL A 236 -30.22 10.45 -25.32
N VAL A 237 -29.63 10.93 -26.40
CA VAL A 237 -30.01 12.17 -27.09
C VAL A 237 -30.83 11.85 -28.34
N LYS A 238 -30.32 10.93 -29.15
CA LYS A 238 -30.93 10.56 -30.42
C LYS A 238 -30.52 9.15 -30.81
N SER A 239 -31.37 8.48 -31.56
CA SER A 239 -31.10 7.16 -32.12
C SER A 239 -31.45 7.18 -33.60
N TYR A 240 -30.59 6.60 -34.42
CA TYR A 240 -30.59 6.71 -35.88
C TYR A 240 -30.72 5.32 -36.51
N PRO A 241 -31.51 5.17 -37.60
CA PRO A 241 -31.49 3.96 -38.40
C PRO A 241 -30.16 3.89 -39.17
N ILE A 242 -29.57 2.70 -39.21
CA ILE A 242 -28.29 2.46 -39.90
C ILE A 242 -28.37 1.24 -40.81
N ALA A 243 -27.40 1.09 -41.71
CA ALA A 243 -27.09 -0.20 -42.32
C ALA A 243 -25.69 -0.64 -41.87
N VAL A 244 -25.50 -1.94 -41.70
CA VAL A 244 -24.23 -2.53 -41.24
C VAL A 244 -23.65 -3.48 -42.29
N GLY A 245 -22.47 -4.02 -42.02
CA GLY A 245 -21.80 -4.99 -42.87
C GLY A 245 -22.63 -6.26 -43.07
N ARG A 246 -22.71 -6.75 -44.31
CA ARG A 246 -23.35 -8.02 -44.66
C ARG A 246 -22.55 -9.22 -44.15
N ALA A 247 -23.17 -10.41 -44.19
CA ALA A 247 -22.49 -11.66 -43.85
C ALA A 247 -21.20 -11.86 -44.65
N GLY A 248 -20.11 -12.22 -43.97
CA GLY A 248 -18.76 -12.32 -44.52
C GLY A 248 -17.99 -11.00 -44.64
N LEU A 249 -18.64 -9.86 -44.38
CA LEU A 249 -18.06 -8.51 -44.34
C LEU A 249 -18.68 -7.70 -43.19
N GLU A 250 -18.84 -8.34 -42.04
CA GLU A 250 -19.55 -7.78 -40.91
C GLU A 250 -18.89 -6.51 -40.39
N THR A 251 -19.70 -5.58 -39.88
CA THR A 251 -19.16 -4.48 -39.08
C THR A 251 -18.53 -5.08 -37.82
N PRO A 252 -17.23 -4.84 -37.56
CA PRO A 252 -16.50 -5.52 -36.50
C PRO A 252 -17.01 -5.08 -35.12
N ALA A 253 -17.32 -6.05 -34.26
CA ALA A 253 -17.76 -5.80 -32.89
C ALA A 253 -16.58 -5.37 -32.01
N GLY A 254 -16.83 -4.47 -31.08
CA GLY A 254 -15.80 -4.03 -30.13
C GLY A 254 -16.01 -2.62 -29.60
N LEU A 255 -15.08 -2.22 -28.73
CA LEU A 255 -15.00 -0.85 -28.24
C LEU A 255 -13.89 -0.11 -28.99
N TYR A 256 -14.29 0.96 -29.67
CA TYR A 256 -13.44 1.79 -30.49
C TYR A 256 -13.59 3.27 -30.10
N SER A 257 -12.97 4.15 -30.88
CA SER A 257 -13.18 5.59 -30.83
C SER A 257 -13.14 6.17 -32.23
N ILE A 258 -13.78 7.31 -32.44
CA ILE A 258 -13.63 8.07 -33.69
C ILE A 258 -12.15 8.46 -33.86
N GLN A 259 -11.51 7.97 -34.91
CA GLN A 259 -10.08 8.16 -35.20
C GLN A 259 -9.84 9.43 -36.02
N ASP A 260 -10.65 9.64 -37.05
CA ASP A 260 -10.58 10.79 -37.95
C ASP A 260 -11.99 11.21 -38.38
N MET A 261 -12.11 12.45 -38.83
CA MET A 261 -13.38 13.04 -39.26
C MET A 261 -13.15 13.92 -40.49
N GLN A 262 -13.95 13.71 -41.53
CA GLN A 262 -13.80 14.44 -42.79
C GLN A 262 -15.16 14.87 -43.35
N VAL A 263 -15.19 16.08 -43.92
CA VAL A 263 -16.33 16.66 -44.62
C VAL A 263 -16.12 16.44 -46.12
N ASN A 264 -17.10 15.84 -46.79
CA ASN A 264 -17.06 15.50 -48.22
C ASN A 264 -15.71 14.85 -48.61
N PRO A 265 -15.33 13.71 -48.02
CA PRO A 265 -14.04 13.09 -48.26
C PRO A 265 -13.97 12.41 -49.63
N SER A 266 -12.75 12.20 -50.12
CA SER A 266 -12.53 11.22 -51.20
C SER A 266 -12.66 9.81 -50.65
N TRP A 267 -13.23 8.89 -51.42
CA TRP A 267 -13.24 7.47 -51.06
C TRP A 267 -12.00 6.76 -51.61
N HIS A 268 -11.16 6.28 -50.70
CA HIS A 268 -10.02 5.43 -51.01
C HIS A 268 -10.49 3.98 -51.08
N VAL A 269 -10.57 3.43 -52.28
CA VAL A 269 -11.11 2.08 -52.50
C VAL A 269 -10.13 1.04 -51.96
N PRO A 270 -10.56 0.13 -51.07
CA PRO A 270 -9.65 -0.87 -50.51
C PRO A 270 -9.18 -1.83 -51.60
N ASN A 271 -7.94 -2.31 -51.46
CA ASN A 271 -7.39 -3.40 -52.28
C ASN A 271 -8.04 -4.73 -51.87
N SER A 272 -9.28 -4.97 -52.30
CA SER A 272 -10.05 -6.16 -51.96
C SER A 272 -10.77 -6.72 -53.18
N ALA A 273 -10.99 -8.04 -53.21
CA ALA A 273 -11.62 -8.73 -54.33
C ALA A 273 -13.01 -8.17 -54.68
N TRP A 274 -13.78 -7.73 -53.68
CA TRP A 274 -15.11 -7.16 -53.92
C TRP A 274 -15.08 -5.82 -54.67
N ALA A 275 -13.96 -5.09 -54.61
CA ALA A 275 -13.81 -3.79 -55.26
C ALA A 275 -13.55 -3.93 -56.77
N GLY A 276 -13.18 -5.12 -57.26
CA GLY A 276 -12.94 -5.38 -58.68
C GLY A 276 -11.98 -4.37 -59.31
N GLU A 277 -12.36 -3.81 -60.45
CA GLU A 277 -11.57 -2.83 -61.20
C GLU A 277 -11.38 -1.49 -60.47
N LEU A 278 -12.13 -1.23 -59.40
CA LEU A 278 -11.97 -0.02 -58.59
C LEU A 278 -10.91 -0.17 -57.50
N ALA A 279 -10.42 -1.38 -57.23
CA ALA A 279 -9.43 -1.64 -56.19
C ALA A 279 -8.21 -0.69 -56.31
N GLY A 280 -7.89 0.02 -55.22
CA GLY A 280 -6.77 0.95 -55.15
C GLY A 280 -7.00 2.32 -55.81
N LYS A 281 -8.16 2.56 -56.43
CA LYS A 281 -8.51 3.88 -56.98
C LYS A 281 -8.96 4.84 -55.88
N ILE A 282 -8.94 6.13 -56.21
CA ILE A 282 -9.49 7.20 -55.38
C ILE A 282 -10.70 7.77 -56.12
N ILE A 283 -11.86 7.74 -55.49
CA ILE A 283 -13.07 8.37 -55.99
C ILE A 283 -13.17 9.76 -55.35
N PRO A 284 -13.16 10.85 -56.12
CA PRO A 284 -13.24 12.20 -55.57
C PRO A 284 -14.64 12.45 -54.96
N PRO A 285 -14.77 13.45 -54.09
CA PRO A 285 -16.06 13.81 -53.49
C PRO A 285 -17.08 14.16 -54.57
N GLY A 286 -18.30 13.61 -54.47
CA GLY A 286 -19.34 13.87 -55.45
C GLY A 286 -20.45 12.81 -55.47
N PRO A 287 -21.32 12.86 -56.50
CA PRO A 287 -22.41 11.89 -56.66
C PRO A 287 -21.95 10.43 -56.69
N ASP A 288 -20.74 10.16 -57.19
CA ASP A 288 -20.20 8.80 -57.30
C ASP A 288 -19.50 8.30 -56.02
N ASP A 289 -19.14 9.19 -55.09
CA ASP A 289 -18.49 8.83 -53.82
C ASP A 289 -19.47 8.13 -52.86
N PRO A 290 -19.31 6.86 -52.49
CA PRO A 290 -20.24 6.15 -51.60
C PRO A 290 -20.23 6.67 -50.15
N ILE A 291 -19.23 7.43 -49.71
CA ILE A 291 -19.16 8.02 -48.37
C ILE A 291 -20.08 9.26 -48.26
N LYS A 292 -20.24 9.98 -49.38
CA LYS A 292 -21.12 11.13 -49.56
C LYS A 292 -20.69 12.34 -48.74
N ALA A 293 -21.36 12.61 -47.63
CA ALA A 293 -21.29 13.91 -46.98
C ALA A 293 -20.25 13.96 -45.84
N ARG A 294 -20.13 12.88 -45.06
CA ARG A 294 -19.33 12.86 -43.84
C ARG A 294 -18.69 11.49 -43.66
N TRP A 295 -17.47 11.51 -43.13
CA TRP A 295 -16.76 10.33 -42.68
C TRP A 295 -16.34 10.48 -41.24
N MET A 296 -16.55 9.41 -40.47
CA MET A 296 -16.08 9.26 -39.10
C MET A 296 -15.40 7.89 -39.00
N GLY A 297 -14.07 7.86 -39.11
CA GLY A 297 -13.29 6.63 -39.11
C GLY A 297 -13.29 5.96 -37.74
N ILE A 298 -13.32 4.62 -37.72
CA ILE A 298 -13.35 3.82 -36.48
C ILE A 298 -12.12 2.92 -36.37
N ALA A 299 -11.99 1.89 -37.20
CA ALA A 299 -10.87 0.94 -37.13
C ALA A 299 -10.79 0.10 -38.41
N GLY A 300 -9.57 -0.22 -38.85
CA GLY A 300 -9.34 -1.19 -39.94
C GLY A 300 -9.96 -0.80 -41.29
N GLY A 301 -10.14 0.50 -41.55
CA GLY A 301 -10.81 1.01 -42.75
C GLY A 301 -12.35 1.06 -42.65
N ALA A 302 -12.94 0.61 -41.55
CA ALA A 302 -14.36 0.79 -41.26
C ALA A 302 -14.63 2.17 -40.63
N GLY A 303 -15.78 2.75 -40.95
CA GLY A 303 -16.21 4.04 -40.42
C GLY A 303 -17.73 4.20 -40.48
N ILE A 304 -18.21 5.31 -39.92
CA ILE A 304 -19.60 5.76 -40.03
C ILE A 304 -19.66 6.81 -41.14
N HIS A 305 -20.55 6.63 -42.11
CA HIS A 305 -20.70 7.56 -43.24
C HIS A 305 -22.12 7.65 -43.79
N GLY A 306 -22.34 8.62 -44.68
CA GLY A 306 -23.63 8.79 -45.36
C GLY A 306 -23.84 7.76 -46.47
N THR A 307 -25.08 7.57 -46.92
CA THR A 307 -25.37 6.75 -48.10
C THR A 307 -26.41 7.43 -48.99
N ALA A 308 -26.32 7.19 -50.30
CA ALA A 308 -27.39 7.53 -51.26
C ALA A 308 -28.40 6.38 -51.45
N GLU A 309 -28.26 5.29 -50.69
CA GLU A 309 -29.17 4.15 -50.69
C GLU A 309 -30.01 4.14 -49.40
N PRO A 310 -30.96 5.07 -49.19
CA PRO A 310 -31.74 5.14 -47.96
C PRO A 310 -32.55 3.85 -47.70
N GLY A 311 -32.94 3.13 -48.76
CA GLY A 311 -33.61 1.82 -48.65
C GLY A 311 -32.74 0.71 -48.05
N SER A 312 -31.42 0.90 -47.94
CA SER A 312 -30.53 -0.06 -47.27
C SER A 312 -30.57 0.07 -45.74
N LEU A 313 -31.08 1.18 -45.19
CA LEU A 313 -31.15 1.38 -43.74
C LEU A 313 -32.13 0.38 -43.12
N GLY A 314 -31.74 -0.25 -42.01
CA GLY A 314 -32.48 -1.39 -41.45
C GLY A 314 -32.05 -2.75 -42.00
N SER A 315 -30.90 -2.83 -42.68
CA SER A 315 -30.39 -4.09 -43.24
C SER A 315 -28.87 -4.22 -43.13
N ALA A 316 -28.37 -5.44 -43.36
CA ALA A 316 -26.96 -5.75 -43.49
C ALA A 316 -26.55 -5.66 -44.97
N ALA A 317 -26.09 -4.49 -45.41
CA ALA A 317 -25.89 -4.16 -46.82
C ALA A 317 -24.49 -3.63 -47.17
N SER A 318 -23.67 -3.28 -46.17
CA SER A 318 -22.36 -2.67 -46.40
C SER A 318 -21.23 -3.71 -46.46
N HIS A 319 -20.01 -3.24 -46.73
CA HIS A 319 -18.78 -4.03 -46.70
C HIS A 319 -17.99 -3.82 -45.40
N GLY A 320 -18.68 -3.53 -44.28
CA GLY A 320 -18.11 -3.38 -42.94
C GLY A 320 -18.37 -2.02 -42.29
N CYS A 321 -18.63 -0.97 -43.09
CA CYS A 321 -18.96 0.37 -42.58
C CYS A 321 -20.38 0.46 -42.01
N VAL A 322 -20.61 1.46 -41.16
CA VAL A 322 -21.95 1.85 -40.70
C VAL A 322 -22.48 2.94 -41.60
N ARG A 323 -23.53 2.64 -42.38
CA ARG A 323 -24.18 3.61 -43.28
C ARG A 323 -25.31 4.32 -42.57
N MET A 324 -25.43 5.62 -42.79
CA MET A 324 -26.48 6.49 -42.27
C MET A 324 -27.13 7.30 -43.40
N SER A 325 -28.34 7.80 -43.18
CA SER A 325 -28.91 8.81 -44.09
C SER A 325 -28.00 10.05 -44.14
N ILE A 326 -27.97 10.76 -45.26
CA ILE A 326 -27.15 11.99 -45.39
C ILE A 326 -27.51 13.04 -44.32
N PRO A 327 -28.80 13.33 -44.03
CA PRO A 327 -29.14 14.26 -42.96
C PRO A 327 -28.68 13.77 -41.57
N ASP A 328 -28.82 12.48 -41.28
CA ASP A 328 -28.47 11.94 -39.97
C ASP A 328 -26.95 11.87 -39.74
N VAL A 329 -26.17 11.56 -40.78
CA VAL A 329 -24.71 11.55 -40.64
C VAL A 329 -24.16 12.97 -40.42
N ILE A 330 -24.76 13.98 -41.05
CA ILE A 330 -24.40 15.39 -40.82
C ILE A 330 -24.73 15.78 -39.38
N ASP A 331 -25.94 15.45 -38.91
CA ASP A 331 -26.37 15.72 -37.53
C ASP A 331 -25.48 15.01 -36.48
N LEU A 332 -25.08 13.76 -36.73
CA LEU A 332 -24.17 13.03 -35.84
C LEU A 332 -22.76 13.67 -35.84
N PHE A 333 -22.25 14.00 -37.03
CA PHE A 333 -20.90 14.56 -37.21
C PHE A 333 -20.72 15.84 -36.39
N ASP A 334 -21.71 16.73 -36.35
CA ASP A 334 -21.64 18.00 -35.62
C ASP A 334 -21.75 17.82 -34.09
N ARG A 335 -22.05 16.62 -33.59
CA ARG A 335 -22.26 16.32 -32.17
C ARG A 335 -21.14 15.48 -31.55
N VAL A 336 -20.25 14.93 -32.37
CA VAL A 336 -19.16 14.05 -31.97
C VAL A 336 -17.82 14.69 -32.32
N ARG A 337 -16.74 14.09 -31.83
CA ARG A 337 -15.37 14.53 -32.10
C ARG A 337 -14.42 13.34 -32.15
N VAL A 338 -13.24 13.55 -32.71
CA VAL A 338 -12.12 12.59 -32.57
C VAL A 338 -11.94 12.22 -31.09
N GLY A 339 -11.79 10.93 -30.82
CA GLY A 339 -11.73 10.34 -29.49
C GLY A 339 -13.08 9.99 -28.85
N THR A 340 -14.22 10.32 -29.49
CA THR A 340 -15.55 9.90 -29.01
C THR A 340 -15.62 8.36 -28.99
N PRO A 341 -15.93 7.72 -27.85
CA PRO A 341 -16.05 6.27 -27.79
C PRO A 341 -17.19 5.75 -28.66
N VAL A 342 -16.94 4.64 -29.36
CA VAL A 342 -17.92 3.93 -30.19
C VAL A 342 -17.94 2.47 -29.76
N PHE A 343 -19.06 2.01 -29.20
CA PHE A 343 -19.25 0.61 -28.87
C PHE A 343 -20.12 -0.07 -29.94
N ILE A 344 -19.61 -1.14 -30.54
CA ILE A 344 -20.30 -1.91 -31.57
C ILE A 344 -20.61 -3.29 -31.01
N ALA A 345 -21.89 -3.63 -30.95
CA ALA A 345 -22.41 -4.92 -30.49
C ALA A 345 -23.08 -5.68 -31.63
#